data_AF-A0A0S4LL38-F1
#
_entry.id   AF-A0A0S4LL38-F1
#
_cell.length_a   1.000
_cell.length_b   1.000
_cell.length_c   1.000
_cell.angle_alpha   90.00
_cell.angle_beta   90.00
_cell.angle_gamma   90.00
#
_symmetry.space_group_name_H-M   'P 1'
#
loop_
_entity.id
_entity.type
_entity.pdbx_description
1 polymer ?
#
loop_
_entity_poly.entity_id
_entity_poly.type
_entity_poly.pdbx_seq_one_letter_code
_entity_poly.pdbx_strand_id
1 'polypeptide(L)'
;MTTLSTLSVEDVLRIHEILVADFAKANDPISPAGLRDLGLLESAVGRQHTGGGGKLKYETPAQSAATLMYGVCNNHAFHNGNKRTALVSMLVHLDQNGLTLQDTNQKELFKLILAVANHDLAVPKRGRQSPDAEVEAIANWIKRRAVKPQRGERQITFRELRRRLGHFQYELTHAGKGNAADVYKIVEEKRFLRSPREVRKRIGTIGYRDEGTFVSMKDLKLVRRICKLTEEDGVDSGTFYDSQAIVDGFINKYRNVLRRLSTR
;
A
#
# COMPACT_ATOMS: atom_id res chain seq x y z
N MET A 1 -12.57 2.79 -19.10
CA MET A 1 -12.98 3.32 -17.79
C MET A 1 -12.32 2.44 -16.74
N THR A 2 -11.43 2.96 -15.90
CA THR A 2 -10.84 2.19 -14.80
C THR A 2 -11.92 1.90 -13.76
N THR A 3 -12.19 0.62 -13.50
CA THR A 3 -13.08 0.13 -12.46
C THR A 3 -12.54 0.50 -11.08
N LEU A 4 -13.42 0.90 -10.15
CA LEU A 4 -13.05 1.15 -8.75
C LEU A 4 -12.51 -0.15 -8.12
N SER A 5 -11.29 -0.11 -7.59
CA SER A 5 -10.73 -1.20 -6.79
C SER A 5 -11.05 -0.97 -5.31
N THR A 6 -11.44 -2.01 -4.59
CA THR A 6 -11.76 -1.97 -3.16
C THR A 6 -10.84 -2.91 -2.37
N LEU A 7 -10.71 -2.69 -1.05
CA LEU A 7 -10.02 -3.64 -0.16
C LEU A 7 -10.98 -4.69 0.38
N SER A 8 -10.53 -5.94 0.43
CA SER A 8 -11.24 -7.05 1.09
C SER A 8 -11.03 -7.03 2.61
N VAL A 9 -11.78 -7.87 3.32
CA VAL A 9 -11.58 -8.07 4.77
C VAL A 9 -10.19 -8.63 5.04
N GLU A 10 -9.76 -9.58 4.22
CA GLU A 10 -8.45 -10.22 4.26
C GLU A 10 -7.31 -9.21 4.03
N ASP A 11 -7.50 -8.23 3.14
CA ASP A 11 -6.50 -7.18 2.93
C ASP A 11 -6.34 -6.30 4.17
N VAL A 12 -7.45 -5.92 4.83
CA VAL A 12 -7.40 -5.10 6.05
C VAL A 12 -6.81 -5.88 7.22
N LEU A 13 -7.12 -7.18 7.34
CA LEU A 13 -6.48 -8.09 8.31
C LEU A 13 -4.97 -8.15 8.07
N ARG A 14 -4.54 -8.36 6.82
CA ARG A 14 -3.12 -8.42 6.46
C ARG A 14 -2.39 -7.11 6.78
N ILE A 15 -3.01 -5.97 6.49
CA ILE A 15 -2.46 -4.64 6.86
C ILE A 15 -2.28 -4.54 8.38
N HIS A 16 -3.25 -5.01 9.16
CA HIS A 16 -3.17 -5.02 10.61
C HIS A 16 -2.02 -5.91 11.11
N GLU A 17 -1.90 -7.12 10.58
CA GLU A 17 -0.83 -8.07 10.93
C GLU A 17 0.56 -7.51 10.63
N ILE A 18 0.74 -6.88 9.47
CA ILE A 18 2.01 -6.23 9.09
C ILE A 18 2.33 -5.09 10.06
N LEU A 19 1.33 -4.27 10.44
CA LEU A 19 1.50 -3.22 11.43
C LEU A 19 1.88 -3.78 12.82
N VAL A 20 1.25 -4.88 13.24
CA VAL A 20 1.59 -5.54 14.51
C VAL A 20 3.04 -6.03 14.49
N ALA A 21 3.44 -6.71 13.41
CA ALA A 21 4.80 -7.22 13.26
C ALA A 21 5.85 -6.09 13.23
N ASP A 22 5.61 -5.01 12.49
CA ASP A 22 6.54 -3.88 12.38
C ASP A 22 6.73 -3.13 13.71
N PHE A 23 5.67 -3.04 14.52
CA PHE A 23 5.68 -2.33 15.81
C PHE A 23 5.98 -3.25 17.00
N ALA A 24 6.17 -4.56 16.81
CA ALA A 24 6.34 -5.53 17.91
C ALA A 24 7.51 -5.21 18.85
N LYS A 25 8.59 -4.61 18.32
CA LYS A 25 9.78 -4.19 19.09
C LYS A 25 9.87 -2.68 19.32
N ALA A 26 8.85 -1.92 18.92
CA ALA A 26 8.80 -0.49 19.18
C ALA A 26 8.43 -0.21 20.64
N ASN A 27 8.67 1.01 21.13
CA ASN A 27 8.24 1.42 22.47
C ASN A 27 6.71 1.51 22.61
N ASP A 28 5.98 1.36 21.51
CA ASP A 28 4.54 1.52 21.41
C ASP A 28 3.88 0.43 20.54
N PRO A 29 3.98 -0.84 20.97
CA PRO A 29 3.45 -1.97 20.21
C PRO A 29 1.93 -1.88 20.08
N ILE A 30 1.39 -2.56 19.07
CA ILE A 30 -0.05 -2.79 18.99
C ILE A 30 -0.37 -3.96 19.91
N SER A 31 -0.80 -3.66 21.14
CA SER A 31 -1.13 -4.66 22.15
C SER A 31 -2.36 -4.24 22.98
N PRO A 32 -3.34 -5.13 23.23
CA PRO A 32 -3.46 -6.46 22.64
C PRO A 32 -3.68 -6.37 21.11
N ALA A 33 -3.01 -7.26 20.37
CA ALA A 33 -3.12 -7.35 18.91
C ALA A 33 -4.31 -8.22 18.49
N GLY A 34 -4.69 -8.12 17.22
CA GLY A 34 -5.63 -9.05 16.61
C GLY A 34 -7.07 -8.55 16.52
N LEU A 35 -7.86 -9.33 15.77
CA LEU A 35 -9.27 -9.09 15.52
C LEU A 35 -10.06 -9.25 16.82
N ARG A 36 -10.83 -8.23 17.18
CA ARG A 36 -11.78 -8.27 18.30
C ARG A 36 -13.13 -8.84 17.84
N ASP A 37 -13.58 -8.42 16.66
CA ASP A 37 -14.89 -8.77 16.13
C ASP A 37 -14.88 -8.74 14.60
N LEU A 38 -15.19 -9.89 13.99
CA LEU A 38 -15.23 -10.04 12.53
C LEU A 38 -16.39 -9.26 11.91
N GLY A 39 -17.58 -9.27 12.51
CA GLY A 39 -18.75 -8.59 11.98
C GLY A 39 -18.57 -7.07 11.96
N LEU A 40 -17.84 -6.51 12.94
CA LEU A 40 -17.46 -5.09 12.93
C LEU A 40 -16.47 -4.76 11.80
N LEU A 41 -15.57 -5.68 11.45
CA LEU A 41 -14.65 -5.52 10.32
C LEU A 41 -15.37 -5.65 8.99
N GLU A 42 -16.20 -6.68 8.83
CA GLU A 42 -17.07 -6.89 7.65
C GLU A 42 -17.97 -5.68 7.42
N SER A 43 -18.57 -5.15 8.50
CA SER A 43 -19.35 -3.92 8.45
C SER A 43 -18.52 -2.74 7.95
N ALA A 44 -17.30 -2.55 8.47
CA ALA A 44 -16.42 -1.46 8.05
C ALA A 44 -16.02 -1.54 6.58
N VAL A 45 -15.61 -2.72 6.12
CA VAL A 45 -15.15 -2.99 4.75
C VAL A 45 -16.32 -2.98 3.76
N GLY A 46 -17.47 -3.51 4.17
CA GLY A 46 -18.70 -3.58 3.39
C GLY A 46 -19.28 -2.21 3.00
N ARG A 47 -18.93 -1.15 3.73
CA ARG A 47 -19.33 0.24 3.39
C ARG A 47 -18.94 0.65 1.97
N GLN A 48 -17.82 0.13 1.45
CA GLN A 48 -17.36 0.40 0.08
C GLN A 48 -18.36 -0.11 -0.98
N HIS A 49 -19.14 -1.13 -0.65
CA HIS A 49 -20.09 -1.79 -1.55
C HIS A 49 -21.54 -1.34 -1.30
N THR A 50 -21.77 -0.39 -0.37
CA THR A 50 -23.10 0.14 -0.10
C THR A 50 -23.61 0.90 -1.33
N GLY A 51 -24.85 0.64 -1.74
CA GLY A 51 -25.43 1.21 -2.95
C GLY A 51 -26.89 0.80 -3.16
N GLY A 52 -27.48 1.28 -4.24
CA GLY A 52 -28.85 0.97 -4.63
C GLY A 52 -29.07 1.25 -6.12
N GLY A 53 -30.02 0.55 -6.75
CA GLY A 53 -30.35 0.77 -8.17
C GLY A 53 -29.17 0.52 -9.12
N GLY A 54 -28.27 -0.41 -8.79
CA GLY A 54 -27.08 -0.74 -9.60
C GLY A 54 -25.94 0.27 -9.50
N LYS A 55 -26.01 1.23 -8.57
CA LYS A 55 -24.96 2.23 -8.32
C LYS A 55 -24.44 2.18 -6.89
N LEU A 56 -23.15 2.39 -6.72
CA LEU A 56 -22.53 2.53 -5.40
C LEU A 56 -22.90 3.89 -4.80
N LYS A 57 -23.03 3.96 -3.49
CA LYS A 57 -23.17 5.22 -2.75
C LYS A 57 -21.87 6.04 -2.79
N TYR A 58 -20.73 5.35 -2.74
CA TYR A 58 -19.39 5.92 -2.73
C TYR A 58 -18.66 5.57 -4.03
N GLU A 59 -19.03 6.24 -5.13
CA GLU A 59 -18.62 5.84 -6.49
C GLU A 59 -17.17 6.17 -6.84
N THR A 60 -16.57 7.16 -6.16
CA THR A 60 -15.20 7.61 -6.46
C THR A 60 -14.17 6.93 -5.55
N PRO A 61 -12.92 6.73 -5.99
CA PRO A 61 -11.86 6.20 -5.14
C PRO A 61 -11.65 6.98 -3.84
N ALA A 62 -11.83 8.31 -3.87
CA ALA A 62 -11.74 9.15 -2.68
C ALA A 62 -12.88 8.89 -1.69
N GLN A 63 -14.11 8.71 -2.17
CA GLN A 63 -15.26 8.39 -1.32
C GLN A 63 -15.16 6.96 -0.75
N SER A 64 -14.74 5.99 -1.56
CA SER A 64 -14.53 4.60 -1.11
C SER A 64 -13.41 4.52 -0.06
N ALA A 65 -12.28 5.19 -0.29
CA ALA A 65 -11.19 5.27 0.70
C ALA A 65 -11.64 5.96 2.00
N ALA A 66 -12.45 7.02 1.89
CA ALA A 66 -12.98 7.75 3.04
C ALA A 66 -13.92 6.89 3.91
N THR A 67 -14.85 6.17 3.28
CA THR A 67 -15.79 5.32 4.02
C THR A 67 -15.10 4.13 4.66
N LEU A 68 -14.09 3.56 3.99
CA LEU A 68 -13.23 2.51 4.54
C LEU A 68 -12.46 3.02 5.77
N MET A 69 -11.79 4.17 5.65
CA MET A 69 -11.04 4.78 6.76
C MET A 69 -11.94 5.01 7.97
N TYR A 70 -13.12 5.60 7.75
CA TYR A 70 -14.10 5.87 8.78
C TYR A 70 -14.55 4.58 9.48
N GLY A 71 -14.94 3.57 8.71
CA GLY A 71 -15.41 2.28 9.24
C GLY A 71 -14.33 1.59 10.07
N VAL A 72 -13.11 1.44 9.53
CA VAL A 72 -12.02 0.75 10.25
C VAL A 72 -11.59 1.53 11.50
N CYS A 73 -11.64 2.86 11.47
CA CYS A 73 -11.28 3.69 12.62
C CYS A 73 -12.29 3.58 13.76
N ASN A 74 -13.59 3.67 13.44
CA ASN A 74 -14.65 3.91 14.43
C ASN A 74 -15.49 2.67 14.77
N ASN A 75 -15.48 1.61 13.95
CA ASN A 75 -16.15 0.36 14.31
C ASN A 75 -15.37 -0.41 15.40
N HIS A 76 -14.09 -0.10 15.62
CA HIS A 76 -13.22 -0.77 16.59
C HIS A 76 -13.16 -2.30 16.40
N ALA A 77 -13.00 -2.76 15.17
CA ALA A 77 -12.96 -4.19 14.87
C ALA A 77 -11.73 -4.92 15.44
N PHE A 78 -10.65 -4.20 15.76
CA PHE A 78 -9.43 -4.74 16.38
C PHE A 78 -9.33 -4.38 17.86
N HIS A 79 -8.61 -5.20 18.63
CA HIS A 79 -8.35 -4.93 20.05
C HIS A 79 -7.57 -3.62 20.27
N ASN A 80 -6.55 -3.39 19.44
CA ASN A 80 -5.79 -2.14 19.40
C ASN A 80 -5.39 -1.86 17.94
N GLY A 81 -4.82 -0.68 17.65
CA GLY A 81 -4.29 -0.37 16.32
C GLY A 81 -5.32 0.03 15.27
N ASN A 82 -6.61 0.21 15.63
CA ASN A 82 -7.67 0.62 14.70
C ASN A 82 -7.31 1.88 13.89
N LYS A 83 -6.84 2.94 14.58
CA LYS A 83 -6.41 4.20 13.94
C LYS A 83 -5.26 4.00 12.94
N ARG A 84 -4.25 3.21 13.30
CA ARG A 84 -3.09 2.91 12.44
C ARG A 84 -3.52 2.09 11.22
N THR A 85 -4.35 1.08 11.46
CA THR A 85 -4.90 0.19 10.41
C THR A 85 -5.79 0.98 9.44
N ALA A 86 -6.66 1.85 9.93
CA ALA A 86 -7.52 2.71 9.12
C ALA A 86 -6.72 3.65 8.22
N LEU A 87 -5.69 4.31 8.78
CA LEU A 87 -4.83 5.22 8.02
C LEU A 87 -4.10 4.49 6.89
N VAL A 88 -3.48 3.34 7.19
CA VAL A 88 -2.74 2.57 6.17
C VAL A 88 -3.69 1.96 5.14
N SER A 89 -4.86 1.47 5.55
CA SER A 89 -5.89 0.95 4.63
C SER A 89 -6.36 2.02 3.64
N MET A 90 -6.60 3.25 4.10
CA MET A 90 -6.92 4.38 3.22
C MET A 90 -5.79 4.65 2.21
N LEU A 91 -4.53 4.67 2.66
CA LEU A 91 -3.38 4.92 1.78
C LEU A 91 -3.24 3.82 0.72
N VAL A 92 -3.33 2.54 1.12
CA VAL A 92 -3.27 1.38 0.21
C VAL A 92 -4.43 1.40 -0.78
N HIS A 93 -5.65 1.71 -0.34
CA HIS A 93 -6.82 1.81 -1.21
C HIS A 93 -6.65 2.91 -2.27
N LEU A 94 -6.18 4.10 -1.88
CA LEU A 94 -5.89 5.17 -2.85
C LEU A 94 -4.84 4.69 -3.87
N ASP A 95 -3.85 3.96 -3.39
CA ASP A 95 -2.75 3.50 -4.22
C ASP A 95 -3.17 2.43 -5.23
N GLN A 96 -4.05 1.49 -4.84
CA GLN A 96 -4.67 0.53 -5.77
C GLN A 96 -5.51 1.20 -6.86
N ASN A 97 -6.04 2.39 -6.57
CA ASN A 97 -6.79 3.20 -7.53
C ASN A 97 -5.91 4.22 -8.28
N GLY A 98 -4.59 4.08 -8.21
CA GLY A 98 -3.63 4.92 -8.93
C GLY A 98 -3.57 6.36 -8.42
N LEU A 99 -3.91 6.58 -7.14
CA LEU A 99 -3.87 7.89 -6.49
C LEU A 99 -2.80 7.92 -5.40
N THR A 100 -2.14 9.06 -5.27
CA THR A 100 -1.28 9.38 -4.13
C THR A 100 -1.67 10.72 -3.55
N LEU A 101 -1.46 10.89 -2.24
CA LEU A 101 -1.59 12.20 -1.60
C LEU A 101 -0.35 13.05 -1.91
N GLN A 102 -0.57 14.23 -2.50
CA GLN A 102 0.46 15.25 -2.73
C GLN A 102 0.38 16.34 -1.66
N ASP A 103 1.52 16.98 -1.39
CA ASP A 103 1.65 18.12 -0.46
C ASP A 103 1.06 17.88 0.94
N THR A 104 0.97 16.59 1.32
CA THR A 104 0.38 16.16 2.57
C THR A 104 1.48 15.71 3.51
N ASN A 105 1.69 16.47 4.57
CA ASN A 105 2.70 16.13 5.56
C ASN A 105 2.14 15.21 6.67
N GLN A 106 3.05 14.64 7.45
CA GLN A 106 2.73 13.75 8.56
C GLN A 106 1.81 14.41 9.62
N LYS A 107 1.94 15.72 9.87
CA LYS A 107 1.10 16.42 10.84
C LYS A 107 -0.34 16.52 10.36
N GLU A 108 -0.57 16.71 9.06
CA GLU A 108 -1.92 16.76 8.49
C GLU A 108 -2.61 15.40 8.53
N LEU A 109 -1.91 14.31 8.17
CA LEU A 109 -2.45 12.95 8.30
C LEU A 109 -2.82 12.62 9.74
N PHE A 110 -1.95 13.00 10.68
CA PHE A 110 -2.22 12.84 12.11
C PHE A 110 -3.48 13.59 12.55
N LYS A 111 -3.64 14.85 12.12
CA LYS A 111 -4.84 15.65 12.43
C LYS A 111 -6.10 15.03 11.84
N LEU A 112 -6.03 14.53 10.60
CA LEU A 112 -7.17 13.89 9.94
C LEU A 112 -7.65 12.68 10.71
N ILE A 113 -6.77 11.69 10.95
CA ILE A 113 -7.17 10.44 11.62
C ILE A 113 -7.64 10.69 13.07
N LEU A 114 -7.06 11.68 13.76
CA LEU A 114 -7.54 12.04 15.10
C LEU A 114 -8.92 12.68 15.04
N ALA A 115 -9.19 13.54 14.06
CA ALA A 115 -10.51 14.13 13.87
C ALA A 115 -11.56 13.05 13.50
N VAL A 116 -11.20 12.04 12.71
CA VAL A 116 -12.06 10.88 12.41
C VAL A 116 -12.37 10.09 13.68
N ALA A 117 -11.35 9.78 14.48
CA ALA A 117 -11.50 8.98 15.69
C ALA A 117 -12.34 9.68 16.77
N ASN A 118 -12.33 11.01 16.80
CA ASN A 118 -13.05 11.80 17.79
C ASN A 118 -14.42 12.29 17.29
N HIS A 119 -14.81 12.02 16.05
CA HIS A 119 -15.97 12.62 15.40
C HIS A 119 -15.92 14.18 15.33
N ASP A 120 -14.71 14.73 15.23
CA ASP A 120 -14.41 16.17 15.25
C ASP A 120 -14.27 16.78 13.84
N LEU A 121 -14.65 16.05 12.79
CA LEU A 121 -14.60 16.58 11.43
C LEU A 121 -15.66 17.68 11.28
N ALA A 122 -15.20 18.85 10.82
CA ALA A 122 -16.05 20.01 10.63
C ALA A 122 -17.14 19.73 9.59
N VAL A 123 -18.32 19.35 10.06
CA VAL A 123 -19.55 19.31 9.28
C VAL A 123 -20.19 20.70 9.23
N PRO A 124 -20.84 21.09 8.13
CA PRO A 124 -21.50 22.39 8.02
C PRO A 124 -22.45 22.64 9.20
N LYS A 125 -22.39 23.84 9.80
CA LYS A 125 -23.10 24.28 11.02
C LYS A 125 -24.64 24.10 11.04
N ARG A 126 -25.26 23.61 9.97
CA ARG A 126 -26.70 23.35 9.84
C ARG A 126 -27.08 21.87 9.65
N GLY A 127 -26.10 20.96 9.60
CA GLY A 127 -26.33 19.52 9.49
C GLY A 127 -26.25 18.81 10.83
N ARG A 128 -27.08 17.77 11.01
CA ARG A 128 -26.87 16.78 12.08
C ARG A 128 -25.54 16.09 11.82
N GLN A 129 -24.66 16.00 12.81
CA GLN A 129 -23.48 15.12 12.74
C GLN A 129 -23.98 13.71 12.40
N SER A 130 -23.52 13.18 11.26
CA SER A 130 -23.87 11.85 10.79
C SER A 130 -22.63 11.18 10.21
N PRO A 131 -22.55 9.84 10.25
CA PRO A 131 -21.46 9.11 9.63
C PRO A 131 -21.24 9.48 8.16
N ASP A 132 -22.32 9.74 7.43
CA ASP A 132 -22.23 10.13 6.01
C ASP A 132 -21.63 11.51 5.82
N ALA A 133 -21.97 12.46 6.69
CA ALA A 133 -21.44 13.82 6.61
C ALA A 133 -19.94 13.85 6.98
N GLU A 134 -19.51 13.02 7.93
CA GLU A 134 -18.09 12.82 8.25
C GLU A 134 -17.33 12.16 7.09
N VAL A 135 -17.89 11.09 6.52
CA VAL A 135 -17.30 10.42 5.34
C VAL A 135 -17.15 11.39 4.18
N GLU A 136 -18.14 12.23 3.92
CA GLU A 136 -18.07 13.26 2.89
C GLU A 136 -16.98 14.31 3.20
N ALA A 137 -16.80 14.70 4.46
CA ALA A 137 -15.71 15.59 4.86
C ALA A 137 -14.33 14.97 4.62
N ILE A 138 -14.15 13.68 4.94
CA ILE A 138 -12.92 12.92 4.64
C ILE A 138 -12.71 12.82 3.13
N ALA A 139 -13.75 12.47 2.37
CA ALA A 139 -13.67 12.32 0.91
C ALA A 139 -13.24 13.63 0.25
N ASN A 140 -13.80 14.77 0.71
CA ASN A 140 -13.39 16.09 0.25
C ASN A 140 -11.96 16.46 0.65
N TRP A 141 -11.53 16.06 1.86
CA TRP A 141 -10.15 16.23 2.28
C TRP A 141 -9.19 15.46 1.37
N ILE A 142 -9.51 14.20 1.05
CA ILE A 142 -8.74 13.34 0.15
C ILE A 142 -8.75 13.92 -1.26
N LYS A 143 -9.91 14.24 -1.82
CA LYS A 143 -10.07 14.73 -3.21
C LYS A 143 -9.24 15.98 -3.50
N ARG A 144 -9.07 16.88 -2.52
CA ARG A 144 -8.24 18.09 -2.66
C ARG A 144 -6.73 17.81 -2.70
N ARG A 145 -6.28 16.63 -2.26
CA ARG A 145 -4.87 16.24 -2.11
C ARG A 145 -4.47 15.04 -2.96
N ALA A 146 -5.43 14.22 -3.35
CA ALA A 146 -5.23 13.03 -4.14
C ALA A 146 -5.01 13.42 -5.60
N VAL A 147 -3.83 13.08 -6.11
CA VAL A 147 -3.47 13.29 -7.50
C VAL A 147 -3.16 11.94 -8.14
N LYS A 148 -3.43 11.84 -9.45
CA LYS A 148 -2.81 10.79 -10.26
C LYS A 148 -1.34 11.18 -10.39
N PRO A 149 -0.39 10.34 -9.94
CA PRO A 149 1.03 10.64 -10.14
C PRO A 149 1.30 10.81 -11.64
N GLN A 150 1.96 11.91 -12.04
CA GLN A 150 2.34 12.09 -13.44
C GLN A 150 3.31 10.97 -13.85
N ARG A 151 2.87 10.14 -14.83
CA ARG A 151 3.63 9.11 -15.55
C ARG A 151 4.92 8.59 -14.87
N GLY A 152 4.76 7.53 -14.07
CA GLY A 152 5.82 6.56 -13.84
C GLY A 152 5.93 6.12 -12.38
N GLU A 153 5.56 4.86 -12.14
CA GLU A 153 6.18 3.87 -11.27
C GLU A 153 6.74 4.37 -9.92
N ARG A 154 6.16 3.87 -8.82
CA ARG A 154 6.67 4.13 -7.46
C ARG A 154 8.16 3.77 -7.38
N GLN A 155 8.99 4.70 -6.89
CA GLN A 155 10.38 4.40 -6.58
C GLN A 155 10.45 3.37 -5.45
N ILE A 156 11.26 2.34 -5.65
CA ILE A 156 11.54 1.30 -4.66
C ILE A 156 13.04 1.25 -4.39
N THR A 157 13.44 0.76 -3.22
CA THR A 157 14.86 0.59 -2.90
C THR A 157 15.46 -0.60 -3.65
N PHE A 158 16.79 -0.69 -3.73
CA PHE A 158 17.46 -1.86 -4.32
C PHE A 158 17.12 -3.16 -3.58
N ARG A 159 16.96 -3.11 -2.25
CA ARG A 159 16.50 -4.25 -1.45
C ARG A 159 15.13 -4.75 -1.88
N GLU A 160 14.22 -3.81 -2.06
CA GLU A 160 12.84 -4.08 -2.45
C GLU A 160 12.78 -4.64 -3.87
N LEU A 161 13.52 -4.04 -4.80
CA LEU A 161 13.65 -4.53 -6.17
C LEU A 161 14.20 -5.96 -6.20
N ARG A 162 15.27 -6.24 -5.45
CA ARG A 162 15.89 -7.58 -5.37
C ARG A 162 14.90 -8.63 -4.88
N ARG A 163 14.17 -8.35 -3.79
CA ARG A 163 13.14 -9.26 -3.25
C ARG A 163 12.11 -9.62 -4.32
N ARG A 164 11.62 -8.62 -5.05
CA ARG A 164 10.56 -8.81 -6.06
C ARG A 164 11.03 -9.60 -7.26
N LEU A 165 12.20 -9.25 -7.79
CA LEU A 165 12.81 -10.00 -8.90
C LEU A 165 12.93 -11.49 -8.57
N GLY A 166 13.27 -11.83 -7.31
CA GLY A 166 13.33 -13.21 -6.84
C GLY A 166 12.03 -14.00 -7.01
N HIS A 167 10.87 -13.37 -6.83
CA HIS A 167 9.57 -14.02 -7.02
C HIS A 167 9.30 -14.39 -8.48
N PHE A 168 9.92 -13.67 -9.42
CA PHE A 168 9.77 -13.87 -10.86
C PHE A 168 10.95 -14.64 -11.47
N GLN A 169 11.73 -15.36 -10.66
CA GLN A 169 12.92 -16.11 -11.12
C GLN A 169 14.01 -15.21 -11.73
N TYR A 170 14.13 -13.99 -11.19
CA TYR A 170 15.21 -13.08 -11.52
C TYR A 170 16.08 -12.78 -10.29
N GLU A 171 17.36 -12.54 -10.52
CA GLU A 171 18.31 -12.19 -9.47
C GLU A 171 18.94 -10.83 -9.79
N LEU A 172 19.11 -9.99 -8.76
CA LEU A 172 19.90 -8.77 -8.86
C LEU A 172 21.19 -8.98 -8.07
N THR A 173 22.36 -8.86 -8.67
CA THR A 173 23.64 -9.14 -8.00
C THR A 173 24.58 -7.95 -8.19
N HIS A 174 25.39 -7.62 -7.17
CA HIS A 174 26.38 -6.54 -7.31
C HIS A 174 27.39 -6.90 -8.40
N ALA A 175 27.56 -6.02 -9.38
CA ALA A 175 28.48 -6.23 -10.49
C ALA A 175 29.92 -5.89 -10.03
N GLY A 176 30.53 -6.74 -9.19
CA GLY A 176 31.95 -6.67 -8.84
C GLY A 176 32.47 -5.24 -8.54
N LYS A 177 33.39 -4.73 -9.38
CA LYS A 177 33.97 -3.38 -9.25
C LYS A 177 33.05 -2.32 -9.88
N GLY A 178 32.46 -1.46 -9.05
CA GLY A 178 31.77 -0.24 -9.47
C GLY A 178 30.39 -0.05 -8.84
N ASN A 179 29.71 1.02 -9.24
CA ASN A 179 28.36 1.37 -8.79
C ASN A 179 27.29 0.75 -9.73
N ALA A 180 27.31 -0.58 -9.87
CA ALA A 180 26.43 -1.30 -10.79
C ALA A 180 25.93 -2.63 -10.23
N ALA A 181 24.73 -3.02 -10.62
CA ALA A 181 24.14 -4.32 -10.32
C ALA A 181 23.70 -5.00 -11.61
N ASP A 182 24.05 -6.27 -11.75
CA ASP A 182 23.66 -7.14 -12.85
C ASP A 182 22.32 -7.82 -12.55
N VAL A 183 21.47 -7.89 -13.56
CA VAL A 183 20.19 -8.60 -13.52
C VAL A 183 20.35 -9.92 -14.24
N TYR A 184 19.99 -11.02 -13.59
CA TYR A 184 20.02 -12.37 -14.13
C TYR A 184 18.63 -12.97 -14.21
N LYS A 185 18.37 -13.77 -15.24
CA LYS A 185 17.24 -14.69 -15.32
C LYS A 185 17.69 -16.09 -14.93
N ILE A 186 16.98 -16.72 -14.01
CA ILE A 186 17.18 -18.13 -13.64
C ILE A 186 16.41 -18.98 -14.65
N VAL A 187 17.11 -19.89 -15.34
CA VAL A 187 16.51 -20.81 -16.31
C VAL A 187 16.95 -22.23 -16.03
N GLU A 188 16.03 -23.19 -16.18
CA GLU A 188 16.38 -24.61 -16.20
C GLU A 188 16.87 -25.01 -17.60
N GLU A 189 18.12 -25.44 -17.70
CA GLU A 189 18.63 -26.04 -18.93
C GLU A 189 18.52 -27.55 -18.88
N LYS A 190 17.70 -28.10 -19.80
CA LYS A 190 17.62 -29.55 -20.03
C LYS A 190 18.90 -30.02 -20.71
N ARG A 191 19.50 -31.08 -20.17
CA ARG A 191 20.66 -31.76 -20.77
C ARG A 191 20.27 -33.15 -21.23
N PHE A 192 20.77 -33.54 -22.40
CA PHE A 192 20.60 -34.91 -22.89
C PHE A 192 21.31 -35.88 -21.93
N LEU A 193 20.58 -36.88 -21.40
CA LEU A 193 21.02 -37.87 -20.41
C LEU A 193 21.38 -37.37 -18.98
N ARG A 194 21.10 -36.13 -18.57
CA ARG A 194 21.36 -35.68 -17.18
C ARG A 194 20.19 -34.88 -16.60
N SER A 195 20.11 -34.84 -15.27
CA SER A 195 19.14 -34.00 -14.56
C SER A 195 19.27 -32.53 -15.00
N PRO A 196 18.14 -31.81 -15.13
CA PRO A 196 18.15 -30.38 -15.43
C PRO A 196 19.03 -29.61 -14.45
N ARG A 197 19.68 -28.55 -14.93
CA ARG A 197 20.48 -27.66 -14.08
C ARG A 197 19.95 -26.24 -14.19
N GLU A 198 19.80 -25.58 -13.05
CA GLU A 198 19.57 -24.14 -13.02
C GLU A 198 20.82 -23.39 -13.46
N VAL A 199 20.65 -22.54 -14.47
CA VAL A 199 21.69 -21.68 -15.02
C VAL A 199 21.20 -20.25 -14.94
N ARG A 200 22.04 -19.34 -14.44
CA ARG A 200 21.77 -17.91 -14.47
C ARG A 200 22.24 -17.30 -15.79
N LYS A 201 21.37 -16.57 -16.48
CA LYS A 201 21.70 -15.81 -17.70
C LYS A 201 21.60 -14.32 -17.42
N ARG A 202 22.70 -13.59 -17.58
CA ARG A 202 22.70 -12.12 -17.40
C ARG A 202 21.85 -11.48 -18.50
N ILE A 203 20.89 -10.65 -18.12
CA ILE A 203 19.95 -9.97 -19.03
C ILE A 203 20.07 -8.45 -19.03
N GLY A 204 20.82 -7.87 -18.09
CA GLY A 204 21.09 -6.44 -18.09
C GLY A 204 21.90 -5.97 -16.89
N THR A 205 22.13 -4.67 -16.82
CA THR A 205 22.83 -3.99 -15.72
C THR A 205 22.15 -2.65 -15.45
N ILE A 206 22.07 -2.29 -14.17
CA ILE A 206 21.58 -1.00 -13.71
C ILE A 206 22.61 -0.32 -12.81
N GLY A 207 22.48 0.99 -12.65
CA GLY A 207 23.22 1.70 -11.61
C GLY A 207 22.88 1.12 -10.24
N TYR A 208 23.86 1.05 -9.34
CA TYR A 208 23.69 0.53 -7.99
C TYR A 208 24.52 1.35 -7.01
N ARG A 209 24.00 1.57 -5.80
CA ARG A 209 24.73 2.26 -4.73
C ARG A 209 24.75 1.41 -3.47
N ASP A 210 23.60 1.25 -2.84
CA ASP A 210 23.40 0.41 -1.66
C ASP A 210 21.95 -0.06 -1.60
N GLU A 211 21.71 -1.10 -0.80
CA GLU A 211 20.39 -1.74 -0.63
C GLU A 211 19.29 -0.79 -0.13
N GLY A 212 19.64 0.28 0.59
CA GLY A 212 18.71 1.28 1.12
C GLY A 212 18.42 2.44 0.16
N THR A 213 19.22 2.62 -0.88
CA THR A 213 19.02 3.67 -1.89
C THR A 213 17.88 3.33 -2.85
N PHE A 214 17.14 4.36 -3.30
CA PHE A 214 16.10 4.23 -4.32
C PHE A 214 16.69 3.93 -5.71
N VAL A 215 16.06 3.01 -6.43
CA VAL A 215 16.36 2.71 -7.82
C VAL A 215 15.88 3.88 -8.68
N SER A 216 16.72 4.34 -9.61
CA SER A 216 16.34 5.41 -10.52
C SER A 216 15.15 4.97 -11.39
N MET A 217 14.28 5.90 -11.74
CA MET A 217 13.12 5.61 -12.59
C MET A 217 13.49 5.05 -13.96
N LYS A 218 14.63 5.49 -14.50
CA LYS A 218 15.17 4.98 -15.75
C LYS A 218 15.56 3.51 -15.61
N ASP A 219 16.22 3.16 -14.52
CA ASP A 219 16.66 1.80 -14.23
C ASP A 219 15.48 0.88 -13.88
N LEU A 220 14.49 1.37 -13.13
CA LEU A 220 13.31 0.59 -12.79
C LEU A 220 12.49 0.21 -14.04
N LYS A 221 12.30 1.18 -14.96
CA LYS A 221 11.68 0.93 -16.27
C LYS A 221 12.48 -0.05 -17.12
N LEU A 222 13.81 0.07 -17.10
CA LEU A 222 14.69 -0.84 -17.81
C LEU A 222 14.53 -2.26 -17.27
N VAL A 223 14.60 -2.44 -15.95
CA VAL A 223 14.47 -3.74 -15.27
C VAL A 223 13.12 -4.38 -15.58
N ARG A 224 12.02 -3.63 -15.43
CA ARG A 224 10.67 -4.13 -15.75
C ARG A 224 10.58 -4.61 -17.19
N ARG A 225 11.14 -3.86 -18.14
CA ARG A 225 11.16 -4.24 -19.56
C ARG A 225 12.01 -5.49 -19.82
N ILE A 226 13.25 -5.54 -19.34
CA ILE A 226 14.15 -6.68 -19.62
C ILE A 226 13.71 -7.96 -18.90
N CYS A 227 13.00 -7.83 -17.78
CA CYS A 227 12.45 -8.96 -17.03
C CYS A 227 11.05 -9.37 -17.52
N LYS A 228 10.50 -8.71 -18.54
CA LYS A 228 9.13 -8.95 -19.01
C LYS A 228 8.08 -8.84 -17.90
N LEU A 229 8.21 -7.79 -17.08
CA LEU A 229 7.33 -7.48 -15.95
C LEU A 229 6.52 -6.21 -16.24
N THR A 230 6.07 -6.05 -17.49
CA THR A 230 5.23 -4.94 -17.93
C THR A 230 3.77 -5.37 -18.09
N GLU A 231 2.86 -4.40 -18.25
CA GLU A 231 1.44 -4.69 -18.49
C GLU A 231 1.24 -5.50 -19.77
N GLU A 232 2.06 -5.28 -20.79
CA GLU A 232 2.05 -6.04 -22.05
C GLU A 232 2.44 -7.52 -21.85
N ASP A 233 3.20 -7.82 -20.79
CA ASP A 233 3.61 -9.17 -20.42
C ASP A 233 2.63 -9.85 -19.44
N GLY A 234 1.49 -9.21 -19.13
CA GLY A 234 0.49 -9.71 -18.19
C GLY A 234 0.84 -9.47 -16.71
N VAL A 235 1.87 -8.66 -16.43
CA VAL A 235 2.24 -8.26 -15.06
C VAL A 235 1.82 -6.82 -14.85
N ASP A 236 0.64 -6.64 -14.27
CA ASP A 236 0.19 -5.31 -13.89
C ASP A 236 1.12 -4.71 -12.82
N SER A 237 1.05 -3.39 -12.67
CA SER A 237 1.87 -2.71 -11.66
C SER A 237 1.61 -3.28 -10.26
N GLY A 238 0.35 -3.56 -9.90
CA GLY A 238 -0.02 -4.09 -8.59
C GLY A 238 0.64 -5.43 -8.24
N THR A 239 0.78 -6.32 -9.21
CA THR A 239 1.39 -7.65 -9.07
C THR A 239 2.90 -7.56 -8.85
N PHE A 240 3.56 -6.57 -9.46
CA PHE A 240 4.98 -6.31 -9.22
C PHE A 240 5.24 -5.56 -7.90
N TYR A 241 4.29 -4.73 -7.46
CA TYR A 241 4.30 -4.08 -6.15
C TYR A 241 3.47 -4.90 -5.15
N ASP A 242 3.98 -6.08 -4.74
CA ASP A 242 3.41 -6.93 -3.67
C ASP A 242 2.73 -6.09 -2.57
N SER A 243 1.48 -6.45 -2.24
CA SER A 243 0.65 -5.76 -1.24
C SER A 243 1.43 -5.49 0.05
N GLN A 244 2.25 -6.44 0.53
CA GLN A 244 3.05 -6.26 1.73
C GLN A 244 4.11 -5.17 1.57
N ALA A 245 4.79 -5.10 0.42
CA ALA A 245 5.75 -4.03 0.13
C ALA A 245 5.12 -2.64 0.09
N ILE A 246 3.88 -2.55 -0.40
CA ILE A 246 3.12 -1.30 -0.40
C ILE A 246 2.86 -0.86 1.04
N VAL A 247 2.38 -1.79 1.88
CA VAL A 247 2.14 -1.56 3.30
C VAL A 247 3.44 -1.15 4.00
N ASP A 248 4.53 -1.89 3.81
CA ASP A 248 5.86 -1.59 4.38
C ASP A 248 6.35 -0.19 3.97
N GLY A 249 6.16 0.17 2.70
CA GLY A 249 6.50 1.49 2.17
C GLY A 249 5.73 2.61 2.88
N PHE A 250 4.42 2.42 3.07
CA PHE A 250 3.60 3.38 3.82
C PHE A 250 3.95 3.45 5.29
N ILE A 251 4.19 2.30 5.94
CA ILE A 251 4.61 2.24 7.34
C ILE A 251 5.92 3.02 7.51
N ASN A 252 6.92 2.77 6.67
CA ASN A 252 8.20 3.46 6.76
C ASN A 252 8.07 4.96 6.50
N LYS A 253 7.32 5.36 5.46
CA LYS A 253 7.10 6.77 5.12
C LYS A 253 6.36 7.53 6.23
N TYR A 254 5.39 6.89 6.88
CA TYR A 254 4.49 7.52 7.85
C TYR A 254 4.72 7.05 9.29
N ARG A 255 5.89 6.44 9.58
CA ARG A 255 6.21 5.83 10.88
C ARG A 255 6.00 6.76 12.05
N ASN A 256 6.37 8.04 11.93
CA ASN A 256 6.20 8.99 13.04
C ASN A 256 4.73 9.33 13.31
N VAL A 257 3.88 9.41 12.27
CA VAL A 257 2.42 9.52 12.47
C VAL A 257 1.89 8.30 13.18
N LEU A 258 2.22 7.11 12.67
CA LEU A 258 1.71 5.84 13.18
C LEU A 258 2.11 5.64 14.65
N ARG A 259 3.35 6.00 15.02
CA ARG A 259 3.79 6.01 16.43
C ARG A 259 2.96 6.95 17.29
N ARG A 260 2.65 8.15 16.82
CA ARG A 260 1.86 9.12 17.60
C ARG A 260 0.41 8.69 17.82
N LEU A 261 -0.11 7.77 17.01
CA LEU A 261 -1.47 7.22 17.17
C LEU A 261 -1.57 6.12 18.23
N SER A 262 -0.44 5.71 18.82
CA SER A 262 -0.43 4.76 19.94
C SER A 262 -0.82 5.38 21.28
N THR A 263 -0.56 6.68 21.46
CA THR A 263 -0.61 7.37 22.75
C THR A 263 -1.90 8.15 23.00
N ARG A 264 -2.82 8.17 22.04
CA ARG A 264 -4.10 8.90 22.09
C ARG A 264 -5.14 8.16 21.30
#